data_AF-A0A9P8D9J3-F1
#
_entry.id   AF-A0A9P8D9J3-F1
#
_cell.length_a   1.000
_cell.length_b   1.000
_cell.length_c   1.000
_cell.angle_alpha   90.00
_cell.angle_beta   90.00
_cell.angle_gamma   90.00
#
_symmetry.space_group_name_H-M   'P 1'
#
loop_
_entity.id
_entity.type
_entity.pdbx_description
1 polymer ?
#
loop_
_entity_poly.entity_id
_entity_poly.type
_entity_poly.pdbx_seq_one_letter_code
_entity_poly.pdbx_strand_id
1 'polypeptide(L)'
;MTRDLVLSEAALYLGNLKAFISLGGGKDTNDGSLHTAALLALPEFVRWLLQWYSADLEHEAFGMMIPLVVACRSEARPWCRVANAESTFEKRRVKTMQLLARKTDLSWRNRRKTVLHFAIDEGPDALQAMLEALDVAHDARRNERYLYTDREGITYSLSCYIRHLLDPDNKDPKTLRMILLLRDTGKLKDIMYRPEEPGPGVEQPVGYCGMPPDLERKWDAYSDYDSVY
;
A
#
# COMPACT_ATOMS: atom_id res chain seq x y z
N MET A 1 18.87 -28.24 -6.91
CA MET A 1 17.80 -29.23 -7.16
C MET A 1 16.56 -28.46 -7.62
N THR A 2 16.22 -28.54 -8.90
CA THR A 2 14.90 -28.10 -9.39
C THR A 2 13.88 -29.10 -8.88
N ARG A 3 13.09 -28.71 -7.88
CA ARG A 3 11.87 -29.44 -7.57
C ARG A 3 10.90 -29.15 -8.69
N ASP A 4 10.38 -30.18 -9.35
CA ASP A 4 9.34 -30.01 -10.34
C ASP A 4 8.12 -29.37 -9.67
N LEU A 5 7.62 -28.28 -10.26
CA LEU A 5 6.40 -27.62 -9.81
C LEU A 5 5.22 -28.59 -9.95
N VAL A 6 4.35 -28.63 -8.95
CA VAL A 6 3.09 -29.37 -9.06
C VAL A 6 2.28 -28.77 -10.21
N LEU A 7 1.59 -29.61 -11.00
CA LEU A 7 0.88 -29.15 -12.21
C LEU A 7 -0.15 -28.05 -11.93
N SER A 8 -0.80 -28.07 -10.75
CA SER A 8 -1.71 -27.01 -10.33
C SER A 8 -0.98 -25.67 -10.16
N GLU A 9 0.18 -25.66 -9.50
CA GLU A 9 1.01 -24.46 -9.37
C GLU A 9 1.47 -23.96 -10.74
N ALA A 10 1.91 -24.86 -11.63
CA ALA A 10 2.25 -24.48 -13.01
C ALA A 10 1.07 -23.81 -13.74
N ALA A 11 -0.16 -24.30 -13.55
CA ALA A 11 -1.35 -23.67 -14.11
C ALA A 11 -1.60 -22.27 -13.53
N LEU A 12 -1.34 -22.05 -12.24
CA LEU A 12 -1.36 -20.73 -11.61
C LEU A 12 -0.30 -19.81 -12.23
N TYR A 13 0.95 -20.24 -12.37
CA TYR A 13 2.03 -19.45 -12.98
C TYR A 13 1.76 -19.08 -14.45
N LEU A 14 1.08 -19.96 -15.20
CA LEU A 14 0.65 -19.68 -16.57
C LEU A 14 -0.53 -18.70 -16.65
N GLY A 15 -1.30 -18.56 -15.56
CA GLY A 15 -2.56 -17.81 -15.53
C GLY A 15 -3.75 -18.58 -16.10
N ASN A 16 -3.74 -19.92 -16.04
CA ASN A 16 -4.82 -20.76 -16.55
C ASN A 16 -5.75 -21.24 -15.42
N LEU A 17 -6.78 -20.45 -15.10
CA LEU A 17 -7.70 -20.73 -14.00
C LEU A 17 -8.46 -22.05 -14.18
N LYS A 18 -8.87 -22.36 -15.42
CA LYS A 18 -9.61 -23.60 -15.72
C LYS A 18 -8.74 -24.82 -15.42
N ALA A 19 -7.50 -24.82 -15.88
CA ALA A 19 -6.57 -25.91 -15.60
C ALA A 19 -6.25 -26.00 -14.10
N PHE A 20 -6.05 -24.87 -13.43
CA PHE A 20 -5.80 -24.83 -11.98
C PHE A 20 -6.92 -25.52 -11.19
N ILE A 21 -8.18 -25.17 -11.46
CA ILE A 21 -9.34 -25.77 -10.80
C ILE A 21 -9.45 -27.26 -11.13
N SER A 22 -9.30 -27.65 -12.40
CA SER A 22 -9.38 -29.06 -12.83
C SER A 22 -8.30 -29.95 -12.20
N LEU A 23 -7.13 -29.38 -11.90
CA LEU A 23 -6.02 -30.06 -11.21
C LEU A 23 -6.18 -30.06 -9.69
N GLY A 24 -7.31 -29.57 -9.17
CA GLY A 24 -7.59 -29.52 -7.74
C GLY A 24 -6.87 -28.41 -6.98
N GLY A 25 -6.42 -27.36 -7.67
CA GLY A 25 -5.83 -26.18 -7.04
C GLY A 25 -6.84 -25.43 -6.16
N GLY A 26 -6.35 -24.80 -5.10
CA GLY A 26 -7.16 -23.99 -4.19
C GLY A 26 -8.03 -24.77 -3.20
N LYS A 27 -7.78 -26.08 -3.05
CA LYS A 27 -8.44 -26.94 -2.05
C LYS A 27 -7.99 -26.64 -0.62
N ASP A 28 -6.71 -26.27 -0.46
CA ASP A 28 -6.12 -25.94 0.84
C ASP A 28 -6.20 -24.43 1.05
N THR A 29 -7.18 -23.99 1.85
CA THR A 29 -7.37 -22.57 2.13
C THR A 29 -6.10 -21.95 2.70
N ASN A 30 -5.76 -20.74 2.24
CA ASN A 30 -4.69 -19.91 2.79
C ASN A 30 -3.25 -20.45 2.61
N ASP A 31 -3.03 -21.35 1.64
CA ASP A 31 -1.73 -21.93 1.22
C ASP A 31 -0.76 -20.95 0.51
N GLY A 32 -1.09 -19.66 0.42
CA GLY A 32 -0.33 -18.68 -0.34
C GLY A 32 -0.75 -18.52 -1.81
N SER A 33 -1.69 -19.34 -2.33
CA SER A 33 -2.18 -19.23 -3.71
C SER A 33 -2.75 -17.84 -4.03
N LEU A 34 -3.44 -17.19 -3.09
CA LEU A 34 -3.96 -15.83 -3.27
C LEU A 34 -2.83 -14.79 -3.40
N HIS A 35 -1.74 -14.96 -2.64
CA HIS A 35 -0.56 -14.09 -2.73
C HIS A 35 0.15 -14.27 -4.07
N THR A 36 0.33 -15.51 -4.51
CA THR A 36 0.91 -15.81 -5.82
C THR A 36 0.04 -15.25 -6.95
N ALA A 37 -1.28 -15.40 -6.87
CA ALA A 37 -2.21 -14.81 -7.83
C ALA A 37 -2.13 -13.28 -7.87
N ALA A 38 -1.96 -12.63 -6.70
CA ALA A 38 -1.72 -11.20 -6.59
C ALA A 38 -0.39 -10.77 -7.22
N LEU A 39 0.71 -11.49 -6.91
CA LEU A 39 2.05 -11.24 -7.44
C LEU A 39 2.09 -11.34 -8.98
N LEU A 40 1.31 -12.24 -9.56
CA LEU A 40 1.24 -12.46 -11.01
C LEU A 40 0.15 -11.62 -11.70
N ALA A 41 -0.54 -10.75 -10.95
CA ALA A 41 -1.66 -9.94 -11.41
C ALA A 41 -2.74 -10.78 -12.11
N LEU A 42 -3.30 -11.79 -11.44
CA LEU A 42 -4.28 -12.71 -12.01
C LEU A 42 -5.70 -12.43 -11.46
N PRO A 43 -6.46 -11.49 -12.06
CA PRO A 43 -7.71 -11.01 -11.46
C PRO A 43 -8.80 -12.08 -11.39
N GLU A 44 -8.85 -13.03 -12.32
CA GLU A 44 -9.84 -14.11 -12.30
C GLU A 44 -9.53 -15.14 -11.20
N PHE A 45 -8.25 -15.45 -10.97
CA PHE A 45 -7.82 -16.26 -9.83
C PHE A 45 -8.15 -15.58 -8.51
N VAL A 46 -7.81 -14.30 -8.38
CA VAL A 46 -8.10 -13.52 -7.17
C VAL A 46 -9.60 -13.52 -6.87
N ARG A 47 -10.45 -13.27 -7.87
CA ARG A 47 -11.90 -13.31 -7.69
C ARG A 47 -12.39 -14.68 -7.21
N TRP A 48 -11.84 -15.76 -7.77
CA TRP A 48 -12.23 -17.12 -7.41
C TRP A 48 -11.73 -17.51 -6.01
N LEU A 49 -10.46 -17.22 -5.69
CA LEU A 49 -9.85 -17.55 -4.39
C LEU A 49 -10.48 -16.75 -3.24
N LEU A 50 -10.84 -15.49 -3.44
CA LEU A 50 -11.50 -14.64 -2.43
C LEU A 50 -12.88 -15.16 -1.96
N GLN A 51 -13.41 -16.21 -2.57
CA GLN A 51 -14.61 -16.89 -2.07
C GLN A 51 -14.34 -17.67 -0.77
N TRP A 52 -13.09 -18.08 -0.54
CA TRP A 52 -12.69 -18.96 0.56
C TRP A 52 -11.43 -18.47 1.31
N TYR A 53 -10.63 -17.62 0.68
CA TYR A 53 -9.35 -17.14 1.22
C TYR A 53 -9.53 -15.76 1.84
N SER A 54 -8.77 -15.50 2.91
CA SER A 54 -8.74 -14.17 3.53
C SER A 54 -7.89 -13.20 2.69
N ALA A 55 -8.43 -12.01 2.44
CA ALA A 55 -7.71 -10.91 1.79
C ALA A 55 -6.67 -10.23 2.72
N ASP A 56 -6.72 -10.54 4.02
CA ASP A 56 -5.89 -9.96 5.07
C ASP A 56 -4.92 -10.98 5.68
N LEU A 57 -4.84 -12.19 5.10
CA LEU A 57 -3.88 -13.19 5.54
C LEU A 57 -2.46 -12.68 5.28
N GLU A 58 -1.66 -12.58 6.33
CA GLU A 58 -0.22 -12.39 6.22
C GLU A 58 0.47 -13.73 5.98
N HIS A 59 1.41 -13.77 5.05
CA HIS A 59 2.08 -15.02 4.69
C HIS A 59 3.61 -14.90 4.71
N GLU A 60 4.29 -15.82 5.40
CA GLU A 60 5.74 -15.78 5.65
C GLU A 60 6.56 -15.78 4.35
N ALA A 61 6.20 -16.63 3.38
CA ALA A 61 6.84 -16.67 2.06
C ALA A 61 6.80 -15.33 1.31
N PHE A 62 5.91 -14.42 1.73
CA PHE A 62 5.76 -13.08 1.19
C PHE A 62 6.12 -12.02 2.25
N GLY A 63 6.99 -12.32 3.21
CA GLY A 63 7.49 -11.37 4.19
C GLY A 63 6.42 -10.82 5.13
N MET A 64 5.42 -11.64 5.48
CA MET A 64 4.26 -11.23 6.30
C MET A 64 3.47 -10.09 5.67
N MET A 65 3.38 -10.05 4.35
CA MET A 65 2.56 -9.10 3.62
C MET A 65 1.23 -9.74 3.24
N ILE A 66 0.18 -8.92 3.22
CA ILE A 66 -1.13 -9.30 2.67
C ILE A 66 -1.12 -9.30 1.14
N PRO A 67 -2.05 -10.01 0.47
CA PRO A 67 -2.11 -10.09 -0.99
C PRO A 67 -2.15 -8.73 -1.70
N LEU A 68 -2.87 -7.75 -1.15
CA LEU A 68 -2.96 -6.42 -1.77
C LEU A 68 -1.59 -5.73 -1.88
N VAL A 69 -0.75 -5.86 -0.85
CA VAL A 69 0.62 -5.33 -0.86
C VAL A 69 1.51 -6.14 -1.81
N VAL A 70 1.33 -7.46 -1.86
CA VAL A 70 2.04 -8.31 -2.83
C VAL A 70 1.72 -7.91 -4.28
N ALA A 71 0.49 -7.49 -4.57
CA ALA A 71 0.14 -6.98 -5.90
C ALA A 71 0.91 -5.70 -6.28
N CYS A 72 1.34 -4.86 -5.32
CA CYS A 72 2.19 -3.69 -5.60
C CYS A 72 3.52 -4.08 -6.22
N ARG A 73 4.09 -5.20 -5.75
CA ARG A 73 5.39 -5.74 -6.20
C ARG A 73 5.30 -6.54 -7.48
N SER A 74 4.11 -6.60 -8.07
CA SER A 74 3.86 -7.36 -9.27
C SER A 74 4.63 -6.75 -10.45
N GLU A 75 5.22 -7.63 -11.25
CA GLU A 75 5.94 -7.28 -12.48
C GLU A 75 5.40 -8.13 -13.64
N ALA A 76 5.51 -7.59 -14.86
CA ALA A 76 5.18 -8.35 -16.06
C ALA A 76 6.09 -9.58 -16.18
N ARG A 77 5.48 -10.76 -16.22
CA ARG A 77 6.20 -12.04 -16.38
C ARG A 77 5.88 -12.69 -17.72
N PRO A 78 6.89 -13.06 -18.53
CA PRO A 78 6.65 -13.66 -19.86
C PRO A 78 6.04 -15.07 -19.78
N TRP A 79 6.23 -15.78 -18.67
CA TRP A 79 5.67 -17.12 -18.48
C TRP A 79 4.18 -17.14 -18.10
N CYS A 80 3.55 -16.01 -17.79
CA CYS A 80 2.09 -15.91 -17.63
C CYS A 80 1.37 -15.94 -18.98
N ARG A 81 1.69 -16.94 -19.83
CA ARG A 81 1.33 -16.98 -21.25
C ARG A 81 -0.17 -16.85 -21.51
N VAL A 82 -1.00 -17.51 -20.70
CA VAL A 82 -2.46 -17.46 -20.85
C VAL A 82 -2.99 -16.09 -20.45
N ALA A 83 -2.60 -15.59 -19.27
CA ALA A 83 -3.05 -14.28 -18.81
C ALA A 83 -2.55 -13.12 -19.70
N ASN A 84 -1.34 -13.22 -20.27
CA ASN A 84 -0.79 -12.23 -21.19
C ASN A 84 -1.52 -12.21 -22.54
N ALA A 85 -2.13 -13.32 -22.96
CA ALA A 85 -2.95 -13.37 -24.16
C ALA A 85 -4.33 -12.70 -23.96
N GLU A 86 -4.82 -12.65 -22.72
CA GLU A 86 -6.14 -12.09 -22.40
C GLU A 86 -6.13 -10.57 -22.16
N SER A 87 -5.05 -10.02 -21.58
CA SER A 87 -4.94 -8.59 -21.29
C SER A 87 -3.50 -8.17 -20.99
N THR A 88 -3.21 -6.87 -21.16
CA THR A 88 -1.93 -6.28 -20.73
C THR A 88 -1.75 -6.40 -19.22
N PHE A 89 -0.48 -6.46 -18.80
CA PHE A 89 -0.10 -6.59 -17.40
C PHE A 89 -0.66 -5.46 -16.53
N GLU A 90 -0.58 -4.21 -17.00
CA GLU A 90 -0.99 -3.01 -16.27
C GLU A 90 -2.48 -3.06 -15.94
N LYS A 91 -3.31 -3.40 -16.94
CA LYS A 91 -4.77 -3.58 -16.76
C LYS A 91 -5.07 -4.71 -15.79
N ARG A 92 -4.35 -5.82 -15.89
CA ARG A 92 -4.52 -6.95 -14.97
C ARG A 92 -4.13 -6.60 -13.54
N ARG A 93 -3.05 -5.83 -13.35
CA ARG A 93 -2.57 -5.38 -12.02
C ARG A 93 -3.60 -4.49 -11.34
N VAL A 94 -4.11 -3.48 -12.05
CA VAL A 94 -5.17 -2.58 -11.51
C VAL A 94 -6.41 -3.37 -11.13
N LYS A 95 -6.92 -4.25 -12.02
CA LYS A 95 -8.10 -5.09 -11.72
C LYS A 95 -7.87 -6.02 -10.53
N THR A 96 -6.66 -6.58 -10.41
CA THR A 96 -6.26 -7.43 -9.28
C THR A 96 -6.28 -6.65 -7.97
N MET A 97 -5.65 -5.48 -7.94
CA MET A 97 -5.65 -4.60 -6.77
C MET A 97 -7.07 -4.17 -6.39
N GLN A 98 -7.92 -3.81 -7.35
CA GLN A 98 -9.32 -3.42 -7.10
C GLN A 98 -10.12 -4.55 -6.43
N LEU A 99 -9.93 -5.79 -6.86
CA LEU A 99 -10.62 -6.94 -6.27
C LEU A 99 -10.17 -7.19 -4.83
N LEU A 100 -8.87 -7.09 -4.56
CA LEU A 100 -8.29 -7.25 -3.23
C LEU A 100 -8.68 -6.09 -2.30
N ALA A 101 -8.53 -4.85 -2.75
CA ALA A 101 -8.86 -3.63 -2.02
C ALA A 101 -10.28 -3.62 -1.45
N ARG A 102 -11.27 -4.16 -2.19
CA ARG A 102 -12.66 -4.26 -1.72
C ARG A 102 -12.87 -5.22 -0.55
N LYS A 103 -11.92 -6.11 -0.29
CA LYS A 103 -11.99 -7.16 0.73
C LYS A 103 -10.95 -6.97 1.83
N THR A 104 -9.90 -6.20 1.59
CA THR A 104 -8.85 -5.90 2.56
C THR A 104 -9.30 -4.91 3.63
N ASP A 105 -8.98 -5.19 4.88
CA ASP A 105 -9.04 -4.21 5.95
C ASP A 105 -7.94 -3.14 5.78
N LEU A 106 -8.34 -1.94 5.37
CA LEU A 106 -7.41 -0.82 5.18
C LEU A 106 -6.84 -0.25 6.50
N SER A 107 -7.27 -0.76 7.66
CA SER A 107 -6.62 -0.51 8.94
C SER A 107 -5.30 -1.28 9.08
N TRP A 108 -5.08 -2.33 8.27
CA TRP A 108 -3.87 -3.14 8.31
C TRP A 108 -2.59 -2.31 8.20
N ARG A 109 -1.60 -2.67 9.01
CA ARG A 109 -0.27 -2.04 9.03
C ARG A 109 0.79 -3.11 9.20
N ASN A 110 1.90 -2.97 8.48
CA ASN A 110 3.13 -3.70 8.75
C ASN A 110 4.26 -2.69 8.92
N ARG A 111 4.98 -2.77 10.05
CA ARG A 111 5.99 -1.77 10.45
C ARG A 111 5.44 -0.34 10.38
N ARG A 112 4.18 -0.15 10.80
CA ARG A 112 3.41 1.12 10.79
C ARG A 112 3.07 1.67 9.40
N LYS A 113 3.52 1.03 8.32
CA LYS A 113 3.20 1.40 6.94
C LYS A 113 1.80 0.93 6.55
N THR A 114 1.06 1.80 5.89
CA THR A 114 -0.20 1.45 5.20
C THR A 114 0.10 0.80 3.85
N VAL A 115 -0.92 0.24 3.20
CA VAL A 115 -0.80 -0.30 1.82
C VAL A 115 -0.29 0.73 0.81
N LEU A 116 -0.59 2.02 0.97
CA LEU A 116 -0.09 3.09 0.10
C LEU A 116 1.39 3.40 0.32
N HIS A 117 1.91 3.24 1.54
CA HIS A 117 3.34 3.39 1.80
C HIS A 117 4.15 2.30 1.11
N PHE A 118 3.64 1.06 1.09
CA PHE A 118 4.25 0.00 0.29
C PHE A 118 4.19 0.32 -1.20
N ALA A 119 3.08 0.86 -1.72
CA ALA A 119 3.00 1.27 -3.11
C ALA A 119 3.99 2.40 -3.46
N ILE A 120 4.23 3.33 -2.52
CA ILE A 120 5.27 4.36 -2.64
C ILE A 120 6.67 3.72 -2.71
N ASP A 121 6.96 2.76 -1.84
CA ASP A 121 8.26 2.08 -1.82
C ASP A 121 8.56 1.35 -3.15
N GLU A 122 7.53 0.85 -3.85
CA GLU A 122 7.68 0.22 -5.18
C GLU A 122 7.75 1.23 -6.35
N GLY A 123 7.30 2.47 -6.13
CA GLY A 123 7.45 3.58 -7.08
C GLY A 123 6.15 4.04 -7.77
N PRO A 124 6.26 5.00 -8.71
CA PRO A 124 5.12 5.78 -9.20
C PRO A 124 4.03 4.97 -9.90
N ASP A 125 4.39 3.93 -10.65
CA ASP A 125 3.40 3.14 -11.38
C ASP A 125 2.58 2.23 -10.43
N ALA A 126 3.22 1.72 -9.37
CA ALA A 126 2.54 0.95 -8.33
C ALA A 126 1.64 1.86 -7.48
N LEU A 127 2.15 3.04 -7.12
CA LEU A 127 1.37 4.07 -6.43
C LEU A 127 0.13 4.47 -7.23
N GLN A 128 0.28 4.79 -8.52
CA GLN A 128 -0.85 5.17 -9.38
C GLN A 128 -1.92 4.06 -9.42
N ALA A 129 -1.50 2.81 -9.61
CA ALA A 129 -2.42 1.67 -9.63
C ALA A 129 -3.14 1.47 -8.29
N MET A 130 -2.45 1.66 -7.17
CA MET A 130 -3.05 1.52 -5.83
C MET A 130 -4.01 2.68 -5.51
N LEU A 131 -3.68 3.92 -5.90
CA LEU A 131 -4.56 5.08 -5.72
C LEU A 131 -5.89 4.89 -6.49
N GLU A 132 -5.81 4.39 -7.72
CA GLU A 132 -6.99 4.04 -8.53
C GLU A 132 -7.76 2.86 -7.92
N ALA A 133 -7.06 1.83 -7.46
CA ALA A 133 -7.69 0.63 -6.92
C ALA A 133 -8.45 0.87 -5.61
N LEU A 134 -7.93 1.77 -4.76
CA LEU A 134 -8.55 2.16 -3.49
C LEU A 134 -9.58 3.28 -3.64
N ASP A 135 -9.68 3.88 -4.82
CA ASP A 135 -10.49 5.08 -5.08
C ASP A 135 -10.26 6.20 -4.05
N VAL A 136 -8.98 6.50 -3.79
CA VAL A 136 -8.56 7.44 -2.72
C VAL A 136 -9.17 8.83 -2.91
N ALA A 137 -9.43 9.23 -4.16
CA ALA A 137 -10.03 10.52 -4.47
C ALA A 137 -11.41 10.71 -3.81
N HIS A 138 -12.18 9.63 -3.65
CA HIS A 138 -13.53 9.64 -3.07
C HIS A 138 -13.56 9.13 -1.62
N ASP A 139 -12.42 8.74 -1.04
CA ASP A 139 -12.36 8.35 0.37
C ASP A 139 -12.52 9.57 1.30
N ALA A 140 -13.62 9.59 2.06
CA ALA A 140 -13.94 10.64 3.02
C ALA A 140 -12.89 10.77 4.14
N ARG A 141 -12.17 9.69 4.45
CA ARG A 141 -11.14 9.63 5.52
C ARG A 141 -9.71 9.61 4.96
N ARG A 142 -9.51 9.94 3.69
CA ARG A 142 -8.20 9.82 3.02
C ARG A 142 -7.05 10.56 3.74
N ASN A 143 -7.33 11.69 4.40
CA ASN A 143 -6.28 12.44 5.09
C ASN A 143 -5.89 11.82 6.43
N GLU A 144 -6.78 11.07 7.10
CA GLU A 144 -6.46 10.40 8.37
C GLU A 144 -6.07 8.93 8.17
N ARG A 145 -6.70 8.23 7.22
CA ARG A 145 -6.56 6.79 7.02
C ARG A 145 -5.16 6.38 6.59
N TYR A 146 -4.45 7.23 5.87
CA TYR A 146 -3.16 6.91 5.25
C TYR A 146 -1.98 7.63 5.90
N LEU A 147 -2.12 8.07 7.15
CA LEU A 147 -1.01 8.62 7.92
C LEU A 147 -0.02 7.53 8.35
N TYR A 148 1.23 7.93 8.50
CA TYR A 148 2.31 7.13 9.06
C TYR A 148 2.91 7.83 10.27
N THR A 149 3.19 7.09 11.34
CA THR A 149 3.86 7.62 12.53
C THR A 149 5.20 6.92 12.71
N ASP A 150 6.28 7.69 12.71
CA ASP A 150 7.65 7.17 12.86
C ASP A 150 7.97 6.77 14.31
N ARG A 151 9.20 6.29 14.53
CA ARG A 151 9.67 5.85 15.85
C ARG A 151 9.84 6.98 16.85
N GLU A 152 9.98 8.21 16.37
CA GLU A 152 10.10 9.41 17.17
C GLU A 152 8.75 10.01 17.52
N GLY A 153 7.64 9.43 17.03
CA GLY A 153 6.27 9.88 17.29
C GLY A 153 5.76 10.90 16.27
N ILE A 154 6.54 11.26 15.25
CA ILE A 154 6.11 12.24 14.26
C ILE A 154 5.16 11.58 13.26
N THR A 155 4.03 12.25 12.99
CA THR A 155 3.00 11.81 12.06
C THR A 155 3.17 12.50 10.73
N TYR A 156 3.09 11.73 9.63
CA TYR A 156 3.29 12.18 8.26
C TYR A 156 2.11 11.76 7.38
N SER A 157 1.64 12.69 6.55
CA SER A 157 0.93 12.41 5.30
C SER A 157 1.85 11.67 4.31
N LEU A 158 1.28 11.07 3.26
CA LEU A 158 2.02 10.33 2.23
C LEU A 158 3.10 11.19 1.54
N SER A 159 2.80 12.45 1.22
CA SER A 159 3.73 13.40 0.60
C SER A 159 4.85 13.81 1.56
N CYS A 160 4.52 14.08 2.83
CA CYS A 160 5.53 14.38 3.85
C CYS A 160 6.40 13.16 4.17
N TYR A 161 5.84 11.95 4.20
CA TYR A 161 6.61 10.71 4.31
C TYR A 161 7.66 10.61 3.20
N ILE A 162 7.27 10.89 1.96
CA ILE A 162 8.20 10.89 0.83
C ILE A 162 9.30 11.95 1.04
N ARG A 163 8.93 13.20 1.32
CA ARG A 163 9.86 14.33 1.40
C ARG A 163 10.77 14.34 2.62
N HIS A 164 10.42 13.66 3.71
CA HIS A 164 11.18 13.73 4.96
C HIS A 164 11.83 12.41 5.36
N LEU A 165 11.30 11.27 4.89
CA LEU A 165 11.80 9.95 5.28
C LEU A 165 12.35 9.15 4.10
N LEU A 166 11.67 9.15 2.95
CA LEU A 166 12.08 8.33 1.81
C LEU A 166 13.22 8.96 1.02
N ASP A 167 13.08 10.25 0.66
CA ASP A 167 14.05 10.99 -0.15
C ASP A 167 14.15 12.44 0.34
N PRO A 168 14.75 12.66 1.54
CA PRO A 168 14.84 13.98 2.17
C PRO A 168 15.64 15.00 1.35
N ASP A 169 16.60 14.53 0.56
CA ASP A 169 17.42 15.38 -0.30
C ASP A 169 16.78 15.63 -1.68
N ASN A 170 15.60 15.06 -1.94
CA ASN A 170 14.86 15.14 -3.21
C ASN A 170 15.75 14.82 -4.43
N LYS A 171 16.52 13.74 -4.33
CA LYS A 171 17.50 13.33 -5.35
C LYS A 171 16.89 12.42 -6.41
N ASP A 172 15.82 11.68 -6.09
CA ASP A 172 15.20 10.75 -7.04
C ASP A 172 14.10 11.46 -7.86
N PRO A 173 14.22 11.57 -9.19
CA PRO A 173 13.16 12.15 -10.02
C PRO A 173 11.81 11.39 -9.93
N LYS A 174 11.81 10.12 -9.52
CA LYS A 174 10.58 9.36 -9.27
C LYS A 174 9.79 9.91 -8.08
N THR A 175 10.48 10.46 -7.07
CA THR A 175 9.88 11.14 -5.90
C THR A 175 8.97 12.28 -6.36
N LEU A 176 9.45 13.11 -7.29
CA LEU A 176 8.65 14.22 -7.83
C LEU A 176 7.38 13.71 -8.51
N ARG A 177 7.49 12.66 -9.33
CA ARG A 177 6.32 12.05 -10.00
C ARG A 177 5.31 11.51 -8.98
N MET A 178 5.76 10.85 -7.90
CA MET A 178 4.88 10.36 -6.85
C MET A 178 4.19 11.50 -6.09
N ILE A 179 4.91 12.57 -5.76
CA ILE A 179 4.34 13.76 -5.11
C ILE A 179 3.26 14.39 -5.99
N LEU A 180 3.50 14.50 -7.31
CA LEU A 180 2.49 15.01 -8.25
C LEU A 180 1.24 14.11 -8.30
N LEU A 181 1.41 12.79 -8.37
CA LEU A 181 0.30 11.84 -8.32
C LEU A 181 -0.55 12.01 -7.05
N LEU A 182 0.08 12.17 -5.89
CA LEU A 182 -0.62 12.38 -4.63
C LEU A 182 -1.35 13.72 -4.60
N ARG A 183 -0.72 14.79 -5.11
CA ARG A 183 -1.33 16.14 -5.15
C ARG A 183 -2.59 16.17 -6.02
N ASP A 184 -2.55 15.46 -7.15
CA ASP A 184 -3.67 15.39 -8.08
C ASP A 184 -4.78 14.44 -7.59
N THR A 185 -4.52 13.64 -6.54
CA THR A 185 -5.49 12.70 -5.97
C THR A 185 -6.27 13.34 -4.82
N GLY A 186 -7.55 13.66 -5.07
CA GLY A 186 -8.53 13.93 -4.01
C GLY A 186 -8.23 15.12 -3.08
N LYS A 187 -7.27 15.99 -3.39
CA LYS A 187 -6.79 17.04 -2.47
C LYS A 187 -6.24 16.45 -1.16
N LEU A 188 -5.37 15.45 -1.25
CA LEU A 188 -4.60 14.99 -0.09
C LEU A 188 -3.82 16.16 0.51
N LYS A 189 -3.91 16.33 1.83
CA LYS A 189 -3.25 17.42 2.56
C LYS A 189 -1.85 17.01 2.97
N ASP A 190 -0.94 17.98 2.95
CA ASP A 190 0.36 17.84 3.61
C ASP A 190 0.14 17.97 5.13
N ILE A 191 0.61 16.97 5.85
CA ILE A 191 0.52 16.82 7.30
C ILE A 191 1.88 16.32 7.77
N MET A 192 2.49 17.05 8.70
CA MET A 192 3.69 16.64 9.43
C MET A 192 3.65 17.27 10.81
N TYR A 193 3.43 16.51 11.88
CA TYR A 193 3.42 17.06 13.23
C TYR A 193 3.67 15.99 14.29
N ARG A 194 4.07 16.43 15.47
CA ARG A 194 4.15 15.64 16.70
C ARG A 194 2.79 15.69 17.42
N PRO A 195 2.12 14.56 17.67
CA PRO A 195 0.78 14.53 18.27
C PRO A 195 0.78 14.79 19.79
N GLU A 196 1.93 14.72 20.45
CA GLU A 196 2.05 15.05 21.87
C GLU A 196 1.73 16.53 22.15
N GLU A 197 1.10 16.77 23.30
CA GLU A 197 0.84 18.11 23.81
C GLU A 197 2.16 18.83 24.17
N PRO A 198 2.20 20.17 24.06
CA PRO A 198 3.41 20.91 24.39
C PRO A 198 3.77 20.75 25.87
N GLY A 199 5.07 20.72 26.16
CA GLY A 199 5.60 20.60 27.50
C GLY A 199 7.12 20.50 27.51
N PRO A 200 7.75 20.45 28.69
CA PRO A 200 9.21 20.44 28.80
C PRO A 200 9.84 19.29 28.00
N GLY A 201 10.73 19.63 27.07
CA GLY A 201 11.44 18.66 26.22
C GLY A 201 10.63 18.08 25.06
N VAL A 202 9.43 18.60 24.80
CA VAL A 202 8.60 18.22 23.65
C VAL A 202 8.66 19.35 22.62
N GLU A 203 9.15 19.05 21.42
CA GLU A 203 9.23 20.01 20.31
C GLU A 203 8.55 19.47 19.04
N GLN A 204 7.92 20.36 18.29
CA GLN A 204 7.43 20.05 16.95
C GLN A 204 8.60 19.89 15.96
N PRO A 205 8.48 19.03 14.93
CA PRO A 205 9.49 18.94 13.90
C PRO A 205 9.59 20.26 13.11
N VAL A 206 10.79 20.58 12.65
CA VAL A 206 11.01 21.78 11.82
C VAL A 206 10.15 21.70 10.55
N GLY A 207 9.37 22.75 10.29
CA GLY A 207 8.46 22.81 9.16
C GLY A 207 7.17 22.00 9.34
N TYR A 208 6.77 21.71 10.59
CA TYR A 208 5.48 21.07 10.87
C TYR A 208 4.31 21.79 10.18
N CYS A 209 3.30 21.02 9.79
CA CYS A 209 2.13 21.53 9.10
C CYS A 209 0.92 20.60 9.28
N GLY A 210 -0.28 21.13 9.05
CA GLY A 210 -1.51 20.34 9.03
C GLY A 210 -1.89 19.75 10.40
N MET A 211 -1.47 20.39 11.48
CA MET A 211 -1.81 20.00 12.85
C MET A 211 -3.33 20.09 13.07
N PRO A 212 -3.94 19.19 13.86
CA PRO A 212 -5.33 19.33 14.27
C PRO A 212 -5.57 20.63 15.06
N PRO A 213 -6.67 21.37 14.84
CA PRO A 213 -6.90 22.68 15.47
C PRO A 213 -6.92 22.69 17.00
N ASP A 214 -7.31 21.59 17.64
CA ASP A 214 -7.28 21.45 19.10
C ASP A 214 -5.84 21.36 19.64
N LEU A 215 -4.94 20.72 18.88
CA LEU A 215 -3.54 20.60 19.26
C LEU A 215 -2.79 21.90 18.96
N GLU A 216 -3.07 22.53 17.81
CA GLU A 216 -2.50 23.82 17.42
C GLU A 216 -2.73 24.88 18.50
N ARG A 217 -3.98 25.00 18.98
CA ARG A 217 -4.33 25.90 20.09
C ARG A 217 -3.53 25.68 21.37
N LYS A 218 -3.17 24.43 21.68
CA LYS A 218 -2.36 24.12 22.86
C LYS A 218 -0.92 24.59 22.68
N TRP A 219 -0.35 24.35 21.49
CA TRP A 219 1.01 24.77 21.14
C TRP A 219 1.17 26.28 21.09
N ASP A 220 0.17 26.99 20.56
CA ASP A 220 0.12 28.46 20.57
C ASP A 220 0.13 29.00 22.01
N ALA A 221 -0.77 28.49 22.86
CA ALA A 221 -0.86 28.92 24.25
C ALA A 221 0.41 28.66 25.08
N TYR A 222 1.13 27.57 24.79
CA TYR A 222 2.38 27.24 25.47
C TYR A 222 3.54 28.15 25.02
N SER A 223 3.60 28.46 23.72
CA SER A 223 4.62 29.35 23.15
C SER A 223 4.47 30.78 23.67
N ASP A 224 3.23 31.25 23.84
CA ASP A 224 2.95 32.54 24.47
C ASP A 224 3.41 32.57 25.94
N TYR A 225 3.27 31.47 26.68
CA TYR A 225 3.71 31.36 28.07
C TYR A 225 5.24 31.40 28.22
N ASP A 226 5.97 30.65 27.39
CA ASP A 226 7.44 30.63 27.39
C ASP A 226 8.06 31.94 26.86
N SER A 227 7.30 32.76 26.11
CA SER A 227 7.77 34.07 25.63
C SER A 227 7.69 35.20 26.66
N VAL A 228 7.01 34.97 27.78
CA VAL A 228 6.73 35.96 28.83
C VAL A 228 7.71 35.85 30.01
N TYR A 229 8.54 34.80 30.04
CA TYR A 229 9.51 34.50 31.12
C TYR A 229 10.91 34.24 30.57
#